data_AF-A0A534L1J7-F1
#
_entry.id   AF-A0A534L1J7-F1
#
_cell.length_a   1.000
_cell.length_b   1.000
_cell.length_c   1.000
_cell.angle_alpha   90.00
_cell.angle_beta   90.00
_cell.angle_gamma   90.00
#
_symmetry.space_group_name_H-M   'P 1'
#
loop_
_entity.id
_entity.type
_entity.pdbx_description
1 polymer ?
#
loop_
_entity_poly.entity_id
_entity_poly.type
_entity_poly.pdbx_seq_one_letter_code
_entity_poly.pdbx_strand_id
1 'polypeptide(L)'
;MPLRFWKKDKPEKGKPEKETAEPQEKPKEPPAAKPAPTVKAAKAEPVPKKPEEKPGAPAAPPKPGEVEVFVTEAHAGLVDLGLTVAPTKAVFAKRVAAYPGGDAAFVAEYRSAPYKAVTRVLADWLGFRVPETFELGAILKHVNPRLSSFKLALAAKDLTWLDQELNLRKVKLILGDQEKVVRFKDARDLLKGVNEILASRKLAFVELETWADDFVFLLVRDPRWDKLKNPELVVIKADQTATGGECGECGAPVGKYWSDCLKCGAVFG
;
A
#
# COMPACT_ATOMS: atom_id res chain seq x y z
N MET A 1 -15.75 43.57 19.50
CA MET A 1 -16.90 43.27 18.61
C MET A 1 -17.36 44.57 17.95
N PRO A 2 -18.20 44.55 16.90
CA PRO A 2 -18.08 43.92 15.58
C PRO A 2 -18.04 45.03 14.47
N LEU A 3 -18.07 44.83 13.14
CA LEU A 3 -19.18 44.37 12.30
C LEU A 3 -18.71 44.16 10.84
N ARG A 4 -19.39 43.24 10.13
CA ARG A 4 -19.32 43.03 8.66
C ARG A 4 -20.38 43.91 7.98
N PHE A 5 -20.21 44.32 6.71
CA PHE A 5 -21.33 44.47 5.74
C PHE A 5 -20.84 44.34 4.28
N TRP A 6 -21.78 44.25 3.33
CA TRP A 6 -21.68 43.47 2.08
C TRP A 6 -22.56 44.09 0.97
N LYS A 7 -22.26 43.84 -0.33
CA LYS A 7 -23.10 44.09 -1.55
C LYS A 7 -23.23 45.57 -1.98
N LYS A 8 -23.45 45.94 -3.26
CA LYS A 8 -23.41 45.29 -4.60
C LYS A 8 -23.41 46.44 -5.66
N ASP A 9 -22.96 46.22 -6.91
CA ASP A 9 -23.81 46.31 -8.12
C ASP A 9 -23.06 46.26 -9.48
N LYS A 10 -23.82 46.06 -10.56
CA LYS A 10 -23.39 45.81 -11.96
C LYS A 10 -24.42 46.44 -12.92
N PRO A 11 -24.00 47.01 -14.07
CA PRO A 11 -24.57 46.64 -15.38
C PRO A 11 -23.47 46.50 -16.46
N GLU A 12 -23.46 45.55 -17.41
CA GLU A 12 -24.36 45.20 -18.55
C GLU A 12 -24.13 45.99 -19.87
N LYS A 13 -23.74 45.21 -20.90
CA LYS A 13 -24.02 45.30 -22.36
C LYS A 13 -23.50 46.45 -23.25
N GLY A 14 -22.99 46.08 -24.44
CA GLY A 14 -22.86 46.96 -25.61
C GLY A 14 -21.89 46.45 -26.70
N LYS A 15 -22.40 45.76 -27.73
CA LYS A 15 -21.72 45.45 -29.03
C LYS A 15 -22.53 46.19 -30.12
N PRO A 16 -21.92 46.71 -31.22
CA PRO A 16 -21.73 45.95 -32.47
C PRO A 16 -20.36 46.29 -33.16
N GLU A 17 -19.76 45.57 -34.12
CA GLU A 17 -20.18 45.17 -35.49
C GLU A 17 -20.64 46.37 -36.37
N LYS A 18 -20.27 46.51 -37.65
CA LYS A 18 -19.73 45.51 -38.61
C LYS A 18 -19.05 46.11 -39.85
N GLU A 19 -18.46 45.19 -40.64
CA GLU A 19 -18.14 45.24 -42.10
C GLU A 19 -17.16 46.34 -42.56
N THR A 20 -16.50 46.26 -43.72
CA THR A 20 -16.47 45.32 -44.88
C THR A 20 -14.97 45.04 -45.25
N ALA A 21 -14.50 44.16 -46.16
CA ALA A 21 -15.09 43.30 -47.19
C ALA A 21 -14.22 42.01 -47.45
N GLU A 22 -14.26 41.47 -48.67
CA GLU A 22 -13.65 40.23 -49.21
C GLU A 22 -13.26 40.47 -50.70
N PRO A 23 -12.50 39.61 -51.45
CA PRO A 23 -13.13 38.39 -52.05
C PRO A 23 -12.23 37.16 -52.44
N GLN A 24 -12.80 35.95 -52.27
CA GLN A 24 -12.87 34.79 -53.22
C GLN A 24 -11.55 34.09 -53.73
N GLU A 25 -11.49 32.81 -54.14
CA GLU A 25 -12.48 31.85 -54.71
C GLU A 25 -12.43 30.40 -54.13
N LYS A 26 -13.36 29.52 -54.61
CA LYS A 26 -13.59 28.09 -54.28
C LYS A 26 -13.51 27.20 -55.58
N PRO A 27 -14.13 26.00 -55.68
CA PRO A 27 -13.80 24.66 -55.14
C PRO A 27 -13.70 23.55 -56.23
N LYS A 28 -13.47 22.25 -55.87
CA LYS A 28 -14.17 21.05 -56.42
C LYS A 28 -13.68 19.66 -55.92
N GLU A 29 -14.64 18.76 -55.71
CA GLU A 29 -14.57 17.28 -55.84
C GLU A 29 -15.39 16.86 -57.09
N PRO A 30 -15.55 15.56 -57.46
CA PRO A 30 -14.62 14.41 -57.56
C PRO A 30 -14.58 13.89 -59.03
N PRO A 31 -14.03 12.69 -59.35
CA PRO A 31 -14.91 11.52 -59.45
C PRO A 31 -14.25 10.14 -59.15
N ALA A 32 -15.07 9.08 -59.15
CA ALA A 32 -14.68 7.70 -58.87
C ALA A 32 -14.15 6.92 -60.10
N ALA A 33 -13.41 5.83 -59.84
CA ALA A 33 -13.19 4.74 -60.79
C ALA A 33 -13.26 3.36 -60.08
N LYS A 34 -14.20 2.52 -60.52
CA LYS A 34 -14.22 1.05 -60.38
C LYS A 34 -13.80 0.46 -61.74
N PRO A 35 -13.27 -0.77 -61.89
CA PRO A 35 -13.74 -1.98 -61.21
C PRO A 35 -12.66 -2.97 -60.70
N ALA A 36 -13.13 -4.03 -60.02
CA ALA A 36 -12.38 -5.21 -59.56
C ALA A 36 -12.53 -6.37 -60.59
N PRO A 37 -12.20 -7.65 -60.29
CA PRO A 37 -11.31 -8.23 -59.26
C PRO A 37 -10.26 -9.19 -59.89
N THR A 38 -9.33 -9.79 -59.10
CA THR A 38 -9.01 -11.25 -59.17
C THR A 38 -7.92 -11.74 -58.18
N VAL A 39 -8.17 -12.94 -57.64
CA VAL A 39 -7.20 -14.04 -57.41
C VAL A 39 -6.30 -14.07 -56.15
N LYS A 40 -6.65 -15.07 -55.31
CA LYS A 40 -5.84 -15.95 -54.43
C LYS A 40 -5.34 -15.46 -53.06
N ALA A 41 -5.95 -16.09 -52.07
CA ALA A 41 -5.54 -16.25 -50.68
C ALA A 41 -4.05 -16.54 -50.45
N ALA A 42 -3.51 -15.92 -49.39
CA ALA A 42 -2.36 -16.41 -48.65
C ALA A 42 -2.66 -16.33 -47.14
N LYS A 43 -2.61 -17.49 -46.49
CA LYS A 43 -2.60 -17.81 -45.05
C LYS A 43 -2.76 -16.67 -44.05
N ALA A 44 -3.77 -16.82 -43.17
CA ALA A 44 -3.73 -16.24 -41.84
C ALA A 44 -2.49 -16.75 -41.09
N GLU A 45 -1.70 -15.83 -40.52
CA GLU A 45 -0.62 -16.19 -39.62
C GLU A 45 -1.20 -16.75 -38.31
N PRO A 46 -0.61 -17.82 -37.73
CA PRO A 46 -1.10 -18.36 -36.47
C PRO A 46 -0.81 -17.36 -35.35
N VAL A 47 -1.86 -16.92 -34.67
CA VAL A 47 -1.76 -16.20 -33.39
C VAL A 47 -0.81 -16.99 -32.49
N PRO A 48 0.32 -16.42 -32.04
CA PRO A 48 1.22 -17.12 -31.15
C PRO A 48 0.45 -17.41 -29.87
N LYS A 49 0.22 -18.70 -29.58
CA LYS A 49 -0.37 -19.11 -28.31
C LYS A 49 0.48 -18.52 -27.19
N LYS A 50 -0.12 -17.63 -26.41
CA LYS A 50 0.36 -17.24 -25.09
C LYS A 50 0.79 -18.52 -24.39
N PRO A 51 2.06 -18.68 -23.97
CA PRO A 51 2.47 -19.90 -23.29
C PRO A 51 1.55 -20.12 -22.09
N GLU A 52 0.83 -21.24 -22.08
CA GLU A 52 0.23 -21.73 -20.86
C GLU A 52 1.37 -21.95 -19.88
N GLU A 53 1.40 -21.13 -18.85
CA GLU A 53 2.33 -21.24 -17.74
C GLU A 53 2.05 -22.60 -17.09
N LYS A 54 2.86 -23.60 -17.45
CA LYS A 54 2.78 -24.92 -16.83
C LYS A 54 2.86 -24.71 -15.32
N PRO A 55 2.03 -25.40 -14.51
CA PRO A 55 2.20 -25.40 -13.07
C PRO A 55 3.67 -25.67 -12.77
N GLY A 56 4.31 -24.75 -12.04
CA GLY A 56 5.71 -24.87 -11.66
C GLY A 56 5.94 -26.25 -11.06
N ALA A 57 7.05 -26.91 -11.44
CA ALA A 57 7.34 -28.26 -10.99
C ALA A 57 7.19 -28.32 -9.45
N PRO A 58 6.54 -29.36 -8.89
CA PRO A 58 6.25 -29.43 -7.47
C PRO A 58 7.51 -29.13 -6.65
N ALA A 59 7.42 -28.15 -5.75
CA ALA A 59 8.57 -27.70 -4.99
C ALA A 59 9.23 -28.90 -4.28
N ALA A 60 10.54 -29.03 -4.42
CA ALA A 60 11.27 -30.15 -3.85
C ALA A 60 11.00 -30.24 -2.34
N PRO A 61 10.70 -31.42 -1.78
CA PRO A 61 10.36 -31.53 -0.36
C PRO A 61 11.46 -30.98 0.56
N PRO A 62 11.12 -30.56 1.79
CA PRO A 62 12.11 -30.18 2.79
C PRO A 62 13.02 -31.36 3.12
N LYS A 63 14.32 -31.10 3.25
CA LYS A 63 15.28 -32.05 3.80
C LYS A 63 15.08 -32.16 5.33
N PRO A 64 15.43 -33.30 5.96
CA PRO A 64 15.41 -33.42 7.41
C PRO A 64 16.22 -32.30 8.08
N GLY A 65 15.62 -31.59 9.04
CA GLY A 65 16.26 -30.48 9.78
C GLY A 65 16.26 -29.12 9.06
N GLU A 66 15.83 -29.03 7.79
CA GLU A 66 15.89 -27.78 7.00
C GLU A 66 14.90 -26.73 7.50
N VAL A 67 13.72 -27.16 7.95
CA VAL A 67 12.70 -26.29 8.54
C VAL A 67 13.26 -25.62 9.79
N GLU A 68 13.90 -26.39 10.68
CA GLU A 68 14.49 -25.91 11.92
C GLU A 68 15.66 -24.94 11.69
N VAL A 69 16.44 -25.15 10.63
CA VAL A 69 17.48 -24.21 10.18
C VAL A 69 16.85 -22.89 9.74
N PHE A 70 15.91 -22.90 8.79
CA PHE A 70 15.28 -21.66 8.29
C PHE A 70 14.47 -20.94 9.38
N VAL A 71 13.79 -21.67 10.26
CA VAL A 71 13.13 -21.11 11.47
C VAL A 71 14.15 -20.41 12.38
N THR A 72 15.36 -20.96 12.50
CA THR A 72 16.43 -20.36 13.32
C THR A 72 17.01 -19.11 12.68
N GLU A 73 17.34 -19.16 11.39
CA GLU A 73 17.90 -18.05 10.62
C GLU A 73 16.91 -16.88 10.52
N ALA A 74 15.67 -17.15 10.09
CA ALA A 74 14.62 -16.14 9.99
C ALA A 74 14.31 -15.49 11.34
N HIS A 75 14.23 -16.27 12.42
CA HIS A 75 13.98 -15.71 13.76
C HIS A 75 15.14 -14.85 14.25
N ALA A 76 16.38 -15.29 14.07
CA ALA A 76 17.57 -14.50 14.42
C ALA A 76 17.60 -13.17 13.64
N GLY A 77 17.34 -13.21 12.33
CA GLY A 77 17.24 -12.00 11.52
C GLY A 77 16.12 -11.04 11.97
N LEU A 78 14.94 -11.55 12.34
CA LEU A 78 13.87 -10.72 12.93
C LEU A 78 14.27 -10.06 14.26
N VAL A 79 15.12 -10.71 15.07
CA VAL A 79 15.69 -10.12 16.30
C VAL A 79 16.73 -9.04 15.96
N ASP A 80 17.59 -9.29 14.97
CA ASP A 80 18.61 -8.33 14.52
C ASP A 80 18.03 -7.08 13.86
N LEU A 81 16.89 -7.23 13.16
CA LEU A 81 16.05 -6.14 12.66
C LEU A 81 15.31 -5.39 13.79
N GLY A 82 15.15 -6.01 14.97
CA GLY A 82 14.43 -5.45 16.11
C GLY A 82 12.89 -5.63 16.05
N LEU A 83 12.41 -6.52 15.19
CA LEU A 83 10.98 -6.82 15.01
C LEU A 83 10.47 -7.85 16.03
N THR A 84 11.37 -8.59 16.70
CA THR A 84 11.04 -9.47 17.82
C THR A 84 12.23 -9.60 18.80
N VAL A 85 12.12 -10.49 19.80
CA VAL A 85 13.14 -10.73 20.83
C VAL A 85 13.50 -12.21 20.93
N ALA A 86 14.74 -12.56 21.26
CA ALA A 86 15.24 -13.95 21.26
C ALA A 86 14.33 -14.99 21.97
N PRO A 87 13.69 -14.71 23.13
CA PRO A 87 12.79 -15.68 23.77
C PRO A 87 11.56 -16.12 22.96
N THR A 88 11.19 -15.43 21.88
CA THR A 88 10.00 -15.75 21.09
C THR A 88 10.20 -16.87 20.05
N LYS A 89 11.40 -17.44 19.92
CA LYS A 89 11.74 -18.45 18.89
C LYS A 89 10.73 -19.61 18.82
N ALA A 90 10.34 -20.15 19.98
CA ALA A 90 9.37 -21.25 20.06
C ALA A 90 7.94 -20.85 19.63
N VAL A 91 7.58 -19.57 19.75
CA VAL A 91 6.32 -19.02 19.23
C VAL A 91 6.39 -18.85 17.72
N PHE A 92 7.50 -18.31 17.21
CA PHE A 92 7.75 -18.17 15.78
C PHE A 92 7.74 -19.54 15.06
N ALA A 93 8.40 -20.56 15.61
CA ALA A 93 8.36 -21.92 15.10
C ALA A 93 6.92 -22.49 14.98
N LYS A 94 6.07 -22.24 15.99
CA LYS A 94 4.64 -22.62 15.95
C LYS A 94 3.85 -21.87 14.89
N ARG A 95 4.26 -20.66 14.51
CA ARG A 95 3.64 -19.86 13.44
C ARG A 95 4.07 -20.35 12.06
N VAL A 96 5.32 -20.80 11.92
CA VAL A 96 5.81 -21.49 10.72
C VAL A 96 5.10 -22.84 10.53
N ALA A 97 4.92 -23.64 11.58
CA ALA A 97 4.15 -24.89 11.50
C ALA A 97 2.66 -24.68 11.12
N ALA A 98 2.13 -23.48 11.38
CA ALA A 98 0.78 -23.05 10.98
C ALA A 98 0.76 -22.30 9.63
N TYR A 99 1.88 -22.24 8.90
CA TYR A 99 1.96 -21.60 7.58
C TYR A 99 0.98 -22.27 6.61
N PRO A 100 0.27 -21.54 5.73
CA PRO A 100 -0.66 -22.14 4.77
C PRO A 100 0.03 -23.14 3.81
N GLY A 101 -0.31 -24.43 3.94
CA GLY A 101 0.37 -25.54 3.26
C GLY A 101 1.47 -26.23 4.10
N GLY A 102 1.63 -25.84 5.36
CA GLY A 102 2.56 -26.43 6.33
C GLY A 102 4.03 -26.08 6.05
N ASP A 103 4.92 -26.76 6.78
CA ASP A 103 6.37 -26.53 6.74
C ASP A 103 6.96 -26.67 5.32
N ALA A 104 6.43 -27.56 4.50
CA ALA A 104 6.87 -27.74 3.12
C ALA A 104 6.59 -26.51 2.24
N ALA A 105 5.43 -25.86 2.44
CA ALA A 105 5.09 -24.61 1.75
C ALA A 105 5.94 -23.44 2.25
N PHE A 106 6.17 -23.34 3.56
CA PHE A 106 7.10 -22.35 4.12
C PHE A 106 8.52 -22.53 3.55
N VAL A 107 9.07 -23.74 3.54
CA VAL A 107 10.41 -24.02 2.98
C VAL A 107 10.47 -23.72 1.49
N ALA A 108 9.43 -24.04 0.72
CA ALA A 108 9.37 -23.74 -0.71
C ALA A 108 9.37 -22.23 -1.01
N GLU A 109 8.57 -21.45 -0.28
CA GLU A 109 8.54 -19.99 -0.43
C GLU A 109 9.82 -19.36 0.15
N TYR A 110 10.36 -19.85 1.27
CA TYR A 110 11.57 -19.31 1.89
C TYR A 110 12.81 -19.48 0.98
N ARG A 111 12.93 -20.60 0.26
CA ARG A 111 14.02 -20.81 -0.71
C ARG A 111 13.96 -19.87 -1.93
N SER A 112 12.78 -19.36 -2.31
CA SER A 112 12.58 -18.57 -3.53
C SER A 112 12.36 -17.08 -3.27
N ALA A 113 11.66 -16.75 -2.20
CA ALA A 113 11.37 -15.41 -1.70
C ALA A 113 11.33 -15.41 -0.16
N PRO A 114 12.50 -15.46 0.54
CA PRO A 114 12.56 -15.49 2.01
C PRO A 114 11.75 -14.37 2.65
N TYR A 115 11.83 -13.18 2.05
CA TYR A 115 11.09 -11.99 2.45
C TYR A 115 9.57 -12.17 2.45
N LYS A 116 9.02 -12.93 1.49
CA LYS A 116 7.58 -13.16 1.38
C LYS A 116 7.12 -14.14 2.46
N ALA A 117 7.84 -15.25 2.61
CA ALA A 117 7.58 -16.26 3.62
C ALA A 117 7.61 -15.67 5.04
N VAL A 118 8.67 -14.92 5.36
CA VAL A 118 8.86 -14.36 6.71
C VAL A 118 7.93 -13.17 6.97
N THR A 119 7.68 -12.28 5.99
CA THR A 119 6.70 -11.20 6.17
C THR A 119 5.30 -11.76 6.44
N ARG A 120 4.88 -12.83 5.75
CA ARG A 120 3.60 -13.50 6.01
C ARG A 120 3.49 -14.07 7.42
N VAL A 121 4.52 -14.81 7.88
CA VAL A 121 4.56 -15.35 9.25
C VAL A 121 4.51 -14.23 10.29
N LEU A 122 5.21 -13.12 10.05
CA LEU A 122 5.21 -11.94 10.93
C LEU A 122 3.83 -11.25 10.95
N ALA A 123 3.20 -11.11 9.79
CA ALA A 123 1.88 -10.53 9.61
C ALA A 123 0.79 -11.30 10.36
N ASP A 124 0.77 -12.64 10.22
CA ASP A 124 -0.22 -13.50 10.87
C ASP A 124 0.08 -13.74 12.37
N TRP A 125 1.28 -13.41 12.84
CA TRP A 125 1.67 -13.54 14.25
C TRP A 125 1.47 -12.25 15.07
N LEU A 126 2.09 -11.14 14.64
CA LEU A 126 2.16 -9.89 15.40
C LEU A 126 1.37 -8.74 14.74
N GLY A 127 1.11 -8.85 13.44
CA GLY A 127 0.38 -7.87 12.67
C GLY A 127 -1.09 -7.71 13.09
N PHE A 128 -1.75 -6.70 12.56
CA PHE A 128 -3.21 -6.67 12.40
C PHE A 128 -3.57 -6.16 11.01
N ARG A 129 -4.62 -6.74 10.45
CA ARG A 129 -5.31 -6.22 9.27
C ARG A 129 -6.27 -5.13 9.69
N VAL A 130 -6.43 -4.10 8.87
CA VAL A 130 -7.51 -3.12 9.02
C VAL A 130 -8.62 -3.46 8.03
N PRO A 131 -9.90 -3.57 8.45
CA PRO A 131 -10.99 -3.87 7.53
C PRO A 131 -11.18 -2.78 6.47
N GLU A 132 -11.47 -3.18 5.22
CA GLU A 132 -11.74 -2.28 4.09
C GLU A 132 -12.85 -1.27 4.35
N THR A 133 -13.90 -1.67 5.08
CA THR A 133 -15.02 -0.80 5.48
C THR A 133 -14.63 0.31 6.47
N PHE A 134 -13.39 0.28 6.96
CA PHE A 134 -12.66 1.39 7.59
C PHE A 134 -13.46 2.21 8.62
N GLU A 135 -13.71 1.57 9.77
CA GLU A 135 -14.29 2.17 10.96
C GLU A 135 -13.25 2.51 12.02
N LEU A 136 -13.21 3.78 12.47
CA LEU A 136 -12.24 4.25 13.47
C LEU A 136 -12.30 3.43 14.77
N GLY A 137 -13.51 3.10 15.23
CA GLY A 137 -13.72 2.30 16.42
C GLY A 137 -13.18 0.86 16.30
N ALA A 138 -13.17 0.29 15.10
CA ALA A 138 -12.56 -1.01 14.84
C ALA A 138 -11.04 -0.92 14.92
N ILE A 139 -10.43 0.12 14.34
CA ILE A 139 -8.97 0.29 14.35
C ILE A 139 -8.45 0.51 15.76
N LEU A 140 -9.13 1.33 16.57
CA LEU A 140 -8.74 1.53 17.96
C LEU A 140 -8.82 0.22 18.77
N LYS A 141 -9.75 -0.71 18.45
CA LYS A 141 -9.79 -2.06 19.03
C LYS A 141 -8.60 -2.95 18.63
N HIS A 142 -7.94 -2.70 17.50
CA HIS A 142 -6.70 -3.41 17.13
C HIS A 142 -5.43 -2.70 17.60
N VAL A 143 -5.41 -1.36 17.61
CA VAL A 143 -4.29 -0.51 18.02
C VAL A 143 -4.07 -0.56 19.54
N ASN A 144 -5.13 -0.39 20.34
CA ASN A 144 -4.99 -0.26 21.80
C ASN A 144 -4.47 -1.52 22.52
N PRO A 145 -4.84 -2.76 22.15
CA PRO A 145 -4.22 -3.96 22.73
C PRO A 145 -2.72 -4.10 22.44
N ARG A 146 -2.20 -3.45 21.40
CA ARG A 146 -0.77 -3.42 21.07
C ARG A 146 -0.06 -2.33 21.88
N LEU A 147 -0.68 -1.15 22.00
CA LEU A 147 -0.19 -0.05 22.83
C LEU A 147 -0.24 -0.35 24.35
N SER A 148 -1.19 -1.16 24.82
CA SER A 148 -1.33 -1.50 26.26
C SER A 148 -0.12 -2.25 26.80
N SER A 149 0.59 -3.00 25.95
CA SER A 149 1.88 -3.64 26.28
C SER A 149 2.97 -2.63 26.68
N PHE A 150 2.80 -1.37 26.28
CA PHE A 150 3.66 -0.23 26.62
C PHE A 150 3.01 0.71 27.65
N LYS A 151 1.90 0.29 28.29
CA LYS A 151 1.06 1.10 29.19
C LYS A 151 0.49 2.35 28.50
N LEU A 152 0.26 2.28 27.20
CA LEU A 152 -0.31 3.35 26.38
C LEU A 152 -1.74 3.00 25.95
N ALA A 153 -2.60 4.01 25.87
CA ALA A 153 -3.96 3.90 25.36
C ALA A 153 -4.29 5.14 24.54
N LEU A 154 -4.66 4.93 23.27
CA LEU A 154 -5.06 5.97 22.33
C LEU A 154 -6.58 6.15 22.40
N ALA A 155 -7.01 7.34 22.79
CA ALA A 155 -8.41 7.76 22.71
C ALA A 155 -8.64 8.63 21.48
N ALA A 156 -9.89 8.69 21.02
CA ALA A 156 -10.32 9.56 19.94
C ALA A 156 -11.57 10.33 20.35
N LYS A 157 -11.61 11.61 19.99
CA LYS A 157 -12.75 12.52 20.19
C LYS A 157 -12.99 13.36 18.94
N ASP A 158 -14.13 14.03 18.88
CA ASP A 158 -14.44 15.05 17.87
C ASP A 158 -14.32 14.53 16.42
N LEU A 159 -14.75 13.29 16.20
CA LEU A 159 -14.82 12.69 14.86
C LEU A 159 -15.84 13.47 14.02
N THR A 160 -15.36 14.07 12.93
CA THR A 160 -16.15 14.90 12.02
C THR A 160 -15.82 14.54 10.58
N TRP A 161 -16.83 14.56 9.70
CA TRP A 161 -16.62 14.51 8.26
C TRP A 161 -16.10 15.87 7.77
N LEU A 162 -15.08 15.84 6.92
CA LEU A 162 -14.66 17.02 6.14
C LEU A 162 -15.22 16.94 4.72
N ASP A 163 -15.23 15.74 4.15
CA ASP A 163 -15.78 15.42 2.84
C ASP A 163 -16.27 13.96 2.88
N GLN A 164 -17.53 13.71 2.54
CA GLN A 164 -18.10 12.36 2.54
C GLN A 164 -17.81 11.60 1.24
N GLU A 165 -17.71 12.30 0.10
CA GLU A 165 -17.43 11.69 -1.21
C GLU A 165 -15.99 11.17 -1.27
N LEU A 166 -15.04 11.90 -0.65
CA LEU A 166 -13.63 11.51 -0.55
C LEU A 166 -13.30 10.66 0.70
N ASN A 167 -14.32 10.20 1.43
CA ASN A 167 -14.21 9.48 2.71
C ASN A 167 -13.37 10.21 3.79
N LEU A 168 -13.15 11.52 3.65
CA LEU A 168 -12.19 12.30 4.42
C LEU A 168 -12.79 12.77 5.74
N ARG A 169 -12.22 12.25 6.83
CA ARG A 169 -12.58 12.61 8.22
C ARG A 169 -11.48 13.38 8.90
N LYS A 170 -11.87 14.01 10.00
CA LYS A 170 -11.00 14.67 10.98
C LYS A 170 -11.34 14.13 12.37
N VAL A 171 -10.32 13.83 13.17
CA VAL A 171 -10.47 13.36 14.54
C VAL A 171 -9.41 13.98 15.45
N LYS A 172 -9.71 14.12 16.73
CA LYS A 172 -8.75 14.47 17.77
C LYS A 172 -8.28 13.19 18.47
N LEU A 173 -7.04 12.78 18.20
CA LEU A 173 -6.37 11.70 18.91
C LEU A 173 -5.77 12.22 20.22
N ILE A 174 -5.84 11.40 21.27
CA ILE A 174 -5.35 11.73 22.61
C ILE A 174 -4.54 10.54 23.15
N LEU A 175 -3.32 10.81 23.62
CA LEU A 175 -2.38 9.82 24.18
C LEU A 175 -1.71 10.39 25.43
N GLY A 176 -2.27 10.11 26.60
CA GLY A 176 -1.90 10.82 27.83
C GLY A 176 -2.19 12.32 27.67
N ASP A 177 -1.19 13.15 27.98
CA ASP A 177 -1.29 14.62 27.87
C ASP A 177 -1.08 15.14 26.44
N GLN A 178 -0.74 14.27 25.47
CA GLN A 178 -0.58 14.65 24.08
C GLN A 178 -1.92 14.60 23.34
N GLU A 179 -2.26 15.68 22.64
CA GLU A 179 -3.39 15.73 21.71
C GLU A 179 -2.89 15.99 20.29
N LYS A 180 -3.52 15.36 19.29
CA LYS A 180 -3.22 15.60 17.88
C LYS A 180 -4.48 15.54 17.03
N VAL A 181 -4.71 16.58 16.23
CA VAL A 181 -5.75 16.57 15.20
C VAL A 181 -5.20 15.85 13.96
N VAL A 182 -5.87 14.80 13.53
CA VAL A 182 -5.52 14.00 12.35
C VAL A 182 -6.64 14.13 11.32
N ARG A 183 -6.26 14.32 10.05
CA ARG A 183 -7.15 14.20 8.89
C ARG A 183 -6.81 12.90 8.18
N PHE A 184 -7.80 12.13 7.78
CA PHE A 184 -7.60 10.80 7.24
C PHE A 184 -8.74 10.37 6.33
N LYS A 185 -8.40 9.76 5.19
CA LYS A 185 -9.36 9.06 4.32
C LYS A 185 -9.40 7.54 4.61
N ASP A 186 -8.28 7.00 5.12
CA ASP A 186 -8.02 5.57 5.27
C ASP A 186 -7.12 5.27 6.51
N ALA A 187 -6.71 4.01 6.62
CA ALA A 187 -5.89 3.48 7.71
C ALA A 187 -4.45 3.98 7.71
N ARG A 188 -3.87 4.21 6.52
CA ARG A 188 -2.50 4.70 6.36
C ARG A 188 -2.41 6.13 6.87
N ASP A 189 -3.36 6.99 6.49
CA ASP A 189 -3.42 8.37 6.96
C ASP A 189 -3.66 8.46 8.48
N LEU A 190 -4.57 7.63 9.01
CA LEU A 190 -4.82 7.56 10.45
C LEU A 190 -3.56 7.12 11.20
N LEU A 191 -2.89 6.05 10.77
CA LEU A 191 -1.71 5.51 11.44
C LEU A 191 -0.45 6.37 11.26
N LYS A 192 -0.32 7.15 10.18
CA LYS A 192 0.68 8.25 10.10
C LYS A 192 0.47 9.24 11.25
N GLY A 193 -0.77 9.68 11.46
CA GLY A 193 -1.14 10.54 12.60
C GLY A 193 -0.87 9.89 13.98
N VAL A 194 -1.08 8.57 14.11
CA VAL A 194 -0.72 7.81 15.33
C VAL A 194 0.80 7.72 15.52
N ASN A 195 1.58 7.54 14.45
CA ASN A 195 3.04 7.49 14.53
C ASN A 195 3.64 8.84 14.94
N GLU A 196 3.08 9.94 14.45
CA GLU A 196 3.52 11.28 14.83
C GLU A 196 3.29 11.60 16.32
N ILE A 197 2.25 11.04 16.96
CA ILE A 197 2.06 11.18 18.43
C ILE A 197 2.93 10.17 19.21
N LEU A 198 3.19 8.98 18.66
CA LEU A 198 4.06 7.95 19.26
C LEU A 198 5.57 8.22 19.11
N ALA A 199 5.99 9.14 18.24
CA ALA A 199 7.40 9.40 17.94
C ALA A 199 8.25 9.67 19.20
N SER A 200 7.71 10.42 20.18
CA SER A 200 8.36 10.71 21.47
C SER A 200 8.63 9.46 22.33
N ARG A 201 7.92 8.35 22.06
CA ARG A 201 7.99 7.08 22.78
C ARG A 201 8.87 6.05 22.08
N LYS A 202 9.51 6.39 20.94
CA LYS A 202 10.23 5.44 20.07
C LYS A 202 9.35 4.25 19.68
N LEU A 203 8.10 4.50 19.33
CA LEU A 203 7.15 3.48 18.86
C LEU A 203 6.60 3.90 17.49
N ALA A 204 6.43 2.93 16.59
CA ALA A 204 5.80 3.15 15.29
C ALA A 204 4.99 1.92 14.87
N PHE A 205 3.80 2.14 14.33
CA PHE A 205 3.12 1.18 13.48
C PHE A 205 3.75 1.23 12.08
N VAL A 206 4.44 0.16 11.70
CA VAL A 206 4.98 -0.02 10.35
C VAL A 206 4.00 -0.85 9.53
N GLU A 207 3.83 -0.52 8.25
CA GLU A 207 3.07 -1.35 7.32
C GLU A 207 3.99 -2.45 6.77
N LEU A 208 3.47 -3.67 6.68
CA LEU A 208 4.10 -4.82 6.03
C LEU A 208 3.51 -4.98 4.64
N GLU A 209 4.34 -5.32 3.66
CA GLU A 209 3.84 -5.77 2.35
C GLU A 209 3.15 -7.12 2.47
N THR A 210 1.99 -7.26 1.84
CA THR A 210 1.14 -8.46 1.92
C THR A 210 1.04 -9.18 0.58
N TRP A 211 1.37 -8.51 -0.53
CA TRP A 211 1.14 -8.99 -1.91
C TRP A 211 -0.32 -9.38 -2.18
N ALA A 212 -1.23 -8.68 -1.50
CA ALA A 212 -2.68 -8.77 -1.60
C ALA A 212 -3.28 -7.36 -1.48
N ASP A 213 -4.58 -7.22 -1.72
CA ASP A 213 -5.27 -5.93 -1.65
C ASP A 213 -5.50 -5.42 -0.21
N ASP A 214 -4.97 -6.13 0.82
CA ASP A 214 -5.09 -5.80 2.24
C ASP A 214 -3.81 -5.16 2.81
N PHE A 215 -3.93 -4.49 3.97
CA PHE A 215 -2.79 -3.89 4.67
C PHE A 215 -2.62 -4.49 6.06
N VAL A 216 -1.39 -4.88 6.39
CA VAL A 216 -1.03 -5.37 7.73
C VAL A 216 -0.09 -4.39 8.43
N PHE A 217 -0.43 -4.01 9.66
CA PHE A 217 0.40 -3.13 10.48
C PHE A 217 1.01 -3.87 11.68
N LEU A 218 2.27 -3.57 11.98
CA LEU A 218 3.04 -4.10 13.10
C LEU A 218 3.52 -2.97 14.01
N LEU A 219 3.34 -3.10 15.32
CA LEU A 219 3.92 -2.15 16.28
C LEU A 219 5.37 -2.51 16.58
N VAL A 220 6.30 -1.61 16.24
CA VAL A 220 7.75 -1.76 16.44
C VAL A 220 8.24 -0.77 17.49
N ARG A 221 9.13 -1.24 18.38
CA ARG A 221 9.86 -0.41 19.35
C ARG A 221 11.26 -0.10 18.85
N ASP A 222 11.64 1.17 18.95
CA ASP A 222 12.92 1.73 18.49
C ASP A 222 13.25 1.31 17.04
N PRO A 223 12.40 1.68 16.06
CA PRO A 223 12.51 1.23 14.68
C PRO A 223 13.85 1.67 14.06
N ARG A 224 14.74 0.70 13.85
CA ARG A 224 16.08 0.88 13.26
C ARG A 224 15.98 0.99 11.75
N TRP A 225 15.53 2.14 11.26
CA TRP A 225 15.23 2.38 9.83
C TRP A 225 16.39 2.04 8.89
N ASP A 226 17.64 2.19 9.34
CA ASP A 226 18.85 1.73 8.66
C ASP A 226 18.82 0.22 8.36
N LYS A 227 18.40 -0.60 9.34
CA LYS A 227 18.25 -2.06 9.18
C LYS A 227 16.94 -2.45 8.51
N LEU A 228 15.84 -1.75 8.80
CA LEU A 228 14.50 -2.04 8.25
C LEU A 228 14.38 -1.70 6.75
N LYS A 229 15.37 -1.01 6.18
CA LYS A 229 15.58 -0.91 4.72
C LYS A 229 16.04 -2.22 4.07
N ASN A 230 16.37 -3.27 4.83
CA ASN A 230 16.78 -4.57 4.28
C ASN A 230 15.56 -5.44 3.91
N PRO A 231 15.31 -5.68 2.60
CA PRO A 231 14.18 -6.48 2.14
C PRO A 231 14.47 -7.99 2.12
N GLU A 232 15.64 -8.49 2.57
CA GLU A 232 15.97 -9.92 2.52
C GLU A 232 15.00 -10.81 3.32
N LEU A 233 14.49 -10.30 4.45
CA LEU A 233 13.62 -11.04 5.36
C LEU A 233 12.24 -10.40 5.55
N VAL A 234 12.11 -9.07 5.49
CA VAL A 234 10.82 -8.40 5.66
C VAL A 234 10.72 -7.21 4.73
N VAL A 235 9.60 -7.06 4.03
CA VAL A 235 9.31 -5.84 3.25
C VAL A 235 8.42 -4.92 4.08
N ILE A 236 9.03 -3.89 4.64
CA ILE A 236 8.33 -2.81 5.36
C ILE A 236 8.06 -1.66 4.39
N LYS A 237 6.86 -1.08 4.52
CA LYS A 237 6.38 0.04 3.70
C LYS A 237 6.33 1.30 4.54
N ALA A 238 7.33 2.14 4.36
CA ALA A 238 7.48 3.44 4.97
C ALA A 238 8.36 4.31 4.06
N ASP A 239 8.22 5.64 4.13
CA ASP A 239 9.03 6.55 3.30
C ASP A 239 10.54 6.34 3.52
N GLN A 240 10.92 5.88 4.72
CA GLN A 240 12.30 5.52 5.06
C GLN A 240 12.79 4.24 4.35
N THR A 241 11.91 3.32 3.94
CA THR A 241 12.28 2.04 3.30
C THR A 241 12.08 2.03 1.78
N ALA A 242 11.57 3.13 1.20
CA ALA A 242 11.52 3.34 -0.24
C ALA A 242 12.92 3.55 -0.83
N THR A 243 13.51 2.50 -1.40
CA THR A 243 14.88 2.49 -1.94
C THR A 243 14.98 2.21 -3.44
N GLY A 244 13.87 2.18 -4.19
CA GLY A 244 13.95 1.92 -5.63
C GLY A 244 12.64 2.10 -6.39
N GLY A 245 12.70 2.94 -7.43
CA GLY A 245 11.57 3.25 -8.31
C GLY A 245 10.69 4.37 -7.78
N GLU A 246 9.81 4.85 -8.67
CA GLU A 246 8.80 5.85 -8.37
C GLU A 246 7.44 5.36 -8.89
N CYS A 247 6.37 5.74 -8.21
CA CYS A 247 5.01 5.43 -8.60
C CYS A 247 4.61 6.21 -9.87
N GLY A 248 4.30 5.50 -10.96
CA GLY A 248 3.86 6.11 -12.22
C GLY A 248 2.68 7.09 -12.09
N GLU A 249 1.72 6.81 -11.19
CA GLU A 249 0.54 7.66 -10.98
C GLU A 249 0.81 8.98 -10.23
N CYS A 250 1.80 9.04 -9.33
CA CYS A 250 1.92 10.16 -8.39
C CYS A 250 3.35 10.64 -8.07
N GLY A 251 4.35 10.07 -8.76
CA GLY A 251 5.78 10.41 -8.62
C GLY A 251 6.37 10.17 -7.23
N ALA A 252 5.67 9.43 -6.35
CA ALA A 252 6.19 9.13 -5.02
C ALA A 252 7.23 8.01 -5.10
N PRO A 253 8.34 8.09 -4.33
CA PRO A 253 9.30 6.99 -4.25
C PRO A 253 8.62 5.73 -3.71
N VAL A 254 9.01 4.59 -4.24
CA VAL A 254 8.56 3.27 -3.77
C VAL A 254 9.74 2.39 -3.39
N GLY A 255 9.45 1.27 -2.74
CA GLY A 255 10.43 0.21 -2.50
C GLY A 255 10.41 -0.79 -3.64
N LYS A 256 11.59 -1.31 -4.03
CA LYS A 256 11.77 -2.33 -5.08
C LYS A 256 10.85 -3.56 -4.96
N TYR A 257 10.38 -3.87 -3.75
CA TYR A 257 9.58 -5.05 -3.43
C TYR A 257 8.14 -4.72 -3.00
N TRP A 258 7.71 -3.46 -3.14
CA TRP A 258 6.33 -3.05 -2.82
C TRP A 258 5.40 -3.35 -3.99
N SER A 259 4.22 -3.92 -3.72
CA SER A 259 3.18 -4.15 -4.73
C SER A 259 2.31 -2.92 -4.97
N ASP A 260 2.25 -1.95 -4.04
CA ASP A 260 1.49 -0.71 -4.25
C ASP A 260 2.14 0.52 -3.58
N CYS A 261 1.78 1.69 -4.09
CA CYS A 261 2.26 2.97 -3.58
C CYS A 261 1.50 3.44 -2.32
N LEU A 262 2.21 3.61 -1.20
CA LEU A 262 1.68 4.14 0.07
C LEU A 262 0.92 5.49 -0.05
N LYS A 263 1.20 6.30 -1.08
CA LYS A 263 0.62 7.65 -1.24
C LYS A 263 -0.73 7.64 -1.98
N CYS A 264 -0.85 6.85 -3.03
CA CYS A 264 -2.05 6.82 -3.90
C CYS A 264 -2.76 5.45 -3.98
N GLY A 265 -2.17 4.37 -3.47
CA GLY A 265 -2.71 3.01 -3.57
C GLY A 265 -2.58 2.38 -4.96
N ALA A 266 -1.81 2.98 -5.87
CA ALA A 266 -1.59 2.42 -7.20
C ALA A 266 -0.81 1.09 -7.11
N VAL A 267 -1.39 0.03 -7.64
CA VAL A 267 -0.82 -1.34 -7.68
C VAL A 267 0.09 -1.48 -8.89
N PHE A 268 1.23 -2.15 -8.71
CA PHE A 268 2.22 -2.45 -9.74
C PHE A 268 2.07 -3.90 -10.22
N GLY A 269 2.19 -4.13 -11.53
CA GLY A 269 2.03 -5.43 -12.19
C GLY A 269 3.23 -5.84 -13.03
#